data_AF-H0EFL9-F1
#
_entry.id   AF-H0EFL9-F1
#
_cell.length_a   1.000
_cell.length_b   1.000
_cell.length_c   1.000
_cell.angle_alpha   90.00
_cell.angle_beta   90.00
_cell.angle_gamma   90.00
#
_symmetry.space_group_name_H-M   'P 1'
#
loop_
_entity.id
_entity.type
_entity.pdbx_description
1 polymer ?
#
loop_
_entity_poly.entity_id
_entity_poly.type
_entity_poly.pdbx_seq_one_letter_code
_entity_poly.pdbx_strand_id
1 'polypeptide(L)'
;MRALFSLARPTGVSSRYLQRAYSSQVPSLVKIHDIPAPSSGRIRILSLSRPEARNAISRQLLQELRNAVHDIDSEYERVNPAAKTGLGASVEVPQQQRFGGAAGVDAKAPTRAVILASEVDSCFCAGADLKERKGMSESDAISSLALGGGLELGLCTHFRVLASTAQVALPETRLGIIPGAGGTYRLPALIGVSRARDLILTGRRVSAAEAYFLGIADRLVEVVPEDGEAQEQLMKRAGDEVLREAIKLAGEICAGAPTAVRSALFAGRYVKIKQNSERSTLIL
;
A
#
# COMPACT_ATOMS: atom_id res chain seq x y z
N MET A 1 -3.93 -85.72 20.22
CA MET A 1 -2.84 -85.13 19.41
C MET A 1 -3.45 -84.13 18.44
N ARG A 2 -3.26 -82.83 18.68
CA ARG A 2 -3.79 -81.73 17.86
C ARG A 2 -2.89 -81.53 16.64
N ALA A 3 -3.45 -81.62 15.43
CA ALA A 3 -2.75 -81.28 14.19
C ALA A 3 -2.85 -79.75 13.94
N LEU A 4 -1.70 -79.13 13.76
CA LEU A 4 -1.50 -77.71 13.45
C LEU A 4 -1.84 -77.45 11.97
N PHE A 5 -2.83 -76.60 11.71
CA PHE A 5 -3.00 -75.95 10.40
C PHE A 5 -2.40 -74.54 10.46
N SER A 6 -1.30 -74.36 9.73
CA SER A 6 -0.64 -73.07 9.50
C SER A 6 -1.39 -72.29 8.43
N LEU A 7 -1.96 -71.14 8.79
CA LEU A 7 -2.57 -70.19 7.86
C LEU A 7 -1.51 -69.16 7.43
N ALA A 8 -1.17 -69.17 6.14
CA ALA A 8 -0.28 -68.18 5.53
C ALA A 8 -0.95 -66.78 5.49
N ARG A 9 -0.22 -65.74 5.92
CA ARG A 9 -0.63 -64.34 5.79
C ARG A 9 -0.45 -63.86 4.34
N PRO A 10 -1.41 -63.14 3.74
CA PRO A 10 -1.20 -62.51 2.46
C PRO A 10 -0.22 -61.33 2.59
N THR A 11 0.68 -61.23 1.63
CA THR A 11 1.71 -60.21 1.47
C THR A 11 1.09 -58.83 1.28
N GLY A 12 1.59 -57.83 2.03
CA GLY A 12 1.11 -56.47 1.99
C GLY A 12 1.37 -55.79 0.64
N VAL A 13 0.31 -55.23 0.05
CA VAL A 13 0.41 -54.35 -1.11
C VAL A 13 0.99 -53.02 -0.66
N SER A 14 2.22 -52.72 -1.08
CA SER A 14 2.86 -51.43 -0.86
C SER A 14 2.19 -50.38 -1.75
N SER A 15 1.27 -49.60 -1.16
CA SER A 15 0.70 -48.41 -1.80
C SER A 15 1.78 -47.34 -1.86
N ARG A 16 2.50 -47.26 -2.99
CA ARG A 16 3.32 -46.09 -3.34
C ARG A 16 2.37 -44.93 -3.60
N TYR A 17 2.15 -44.10 -2.58
CA TYR A 17 1.60 -42.76 -2.76
C TYR A 17 2.58 -41.98 -3.63
N LEU A 18 2.31 -41.91 -4.94
CA LEU A 18 2.93 -40.95 -5.82
C LEU A 18 2.41 -39.57 -5.40
N GLN A 19 3.13 -38.92 -4.50
CA GLN A 19 2.92 -37.51 -4.19
C GLN A 19 3.32 -36.72 -5.46
N ARG A 20 2.32 -36.43 -6.29
CA ARG A 20 2.48 -35.55 -7.44
C ARG A 20 2.66 -34.14 -6.88
N ALA A 21 3.89 -33.66 -6.84
CA ALA A 21 4.19 -32.28 -6.49
C ALA A 21 3.68 -31.38 -7.63
N TYR A 22 2.43 -30.94 -7.52
CA TYR A 22 1.96 -29.79 -8.28
C TYR A 22 2.62 -28.55 -7.68
N SER A 23 3.74 -28.13 -8.26
CA SER A 23 4.25 -26.77 -8.05
C SER A 23 3.38 -25.82 -8.87
N SER A 24 2.18 -25.50 -8.38
CA SER A 24 1.50 -24.30 -8.85
C SER A 24 2.19 -23.13 -8.14
N GLN A 25 3.04 -22.39 -8.86
CA GLN A 25 3.52 -21.10 -8.37
C GLN A 25 2.29 -20.26 -8.01
N VAL A 26 2.22 -19.83 -6.75
CA VAL A 26 1.16 -18.91 -6.32
C VAL A 26 1.37 -17.61 -7.09
N PRO A 27 0.38 -17.10 -7.85
CA PRO A 27 0.53 -15.86 -8.59
C PRO A 27 0.86 -14.70 -7.64
N SER A 28 1.79 -13.84 -8.05
CA SER A 28 2.09 -12.61 -7.31
C SER A 28 0.87 -11.69 -7.32
N LEU A 29 0.58 -11.12 -6.17
CA LEU A 29 -0.54 -10.20 -5.94
C LEU A 29 -0.11 -8.72 -6.07
N VAL A 30 1.18 -8.43 -6.19
CA VAL A 30 1.74 -7.09 -6.40
C VAL A 30 2.54 -7.07 -7.71
N LYS A 31 2.02 -6.39 -8.73
CA LYS A 31 2.78 -6.12 -9.94
C LYS A 31 3.70 -4.92 -9.72
N ILE A 32 4.95 -5.02 -10.16
CA ILE A 32 5.93 -3.94 -10.07
C ILE A 32 6.21 -3.41 -11.46
N HIS A 33 6.08 -2.10 -11.64
CA HIS A 33 6.42 -1.40 -12.86
C HIS A 33 7.28 -0.17 -12.52
N ASP A 34 8.36 0.04 -13.25
CA ASP A 34 9.28 1.16 -13.02
C ASP A 34 9.24 2.13 -14.21
N ILE A 35 9.15 3.43 -13.93
CA ILE A 35 9.30 4.49 -14.95
C ILE A 35 10.47 5.41 -14.61
N PRO A 36 11.20 5.95 -15.61
CA PRO A 36 12.27 6.90 -15.36
C PRO A 36 11.78 8.15 -14.64
N ALA A 37 12.53 8.62 -13.64
CA ALA A 37 12.28 9.92 -13.02
C ALA A 37 12.93 11.04 -13.87
N PRO A 38 12.41 12.29 -13.86
CA PRO A 38 12.89 13.35 -14.75
C PRO A 38 14.38 13.74 -14.60
N SER A 39 14.98 13.52 -13.43
CA SER A 39 16.36 13.92 -13.13
C SER A 39 17.30 12.72 -12.98
N SER A 40 17.03 11.86 -11.99
CA SER A 40 17.80 10.67 -11.70
C SER A 40 16.95 9.67 -10.92
N GLY A 41 17.20 8.37 -11.09
CA GLY A 41 16.42 7.34 -10.44
C GLY A 41 15.14 7.01 -11.20
N ARG A 42 14.19 6.40 -10.48
CA ARG A 42 12.92 5.93 -11.04
C ARG A 42 11.77 6.13 -10.08
N ILE A 43 10.57 6.15 -10.63
CA ILE A 43 9.31 6.06 -9.89
C ILE A 43 8.87 4.60 -9.97
N ARG A 44 8.71 3.95 -8.81
CA ARG A 44 8.27 2.55 -8.71
C ARG A 44 6.78 2.51 -8.45
N ILE A 45 6.06 1.80 -9.31
CA ILE A 45 4.62 1.58 -9.20
C ILE A 45 4.41 0.16 -8.67
N LEU A 46 3.78 0.04 -7.51
CA LEU A 46 3.35 -1.21 -6.89
C LEU A 46 1.84 -1.33 -7.11
N SER A 47 1.40 -2.16 -8.04
CA SER A 47 -0.02 -2.32 -8.35
C SER A 47 -0.61 -3.57 -7.68
N LEU A 48 -1.64 -3.39 -6.86
CA LEU A 48 -2.40 -4.49 -6.26
C LEU A 48 -3.19 -5.24 -7.34
N SER A 49 -3.00 -6.56 -7.45
CA SER A 49 -3.55 -7.40 -8.51
C SER A 49 -4.15 -8.69 -7.95
N ARG A 50 -5.25 -8.55 -7.22
CA ARG A 50 -6.05 -9.64 -6.65
C ARG A 50 -7.54 -9.47 -7.03
N PRO A 51 -7.89 -9.57 -8.33
CA PRO A 51 -9.22 -9.25 -8.84
C PRO A 51 -10.33 -10.09 -8.22
N GLU A 52 -10.08 -11.38 -7.97
CA GLU A 52 -11.05 -12.34 -7.41
C GLU A 52 -11.51 -11.97 -6.00
N ALA A 53 -10.73 -11.16 -5.28
CA ALA A 53 -11.04 -10.65 -3.96
C ALA A 53 -11.11 -9.12 -3.89
N ARG A 54 -11.18 -8.43 -5.04
CA ARG A 54 -11.22 -6.95 -5.10
C ARG A 54 -10.08 -6.30 -4.29
N ASN A 55 -8.87 -6.85 -4.44
CA ASN A 55 -7.69 -6.42 -3.68
C ASN A 55 -7.87 -6.46 -2.15
N ALA A 56 -8.70 -7.38 -1.63
CA ALA A 56 -8.77 -7.59 -0.20
C ALA A 56 -7.40 -8.01 0.35
N ILE A 57 -6.99 -7.39 1.46
CA ILE A 57 -5.69 -7.54 2.11
C ILE A 57 -5.59 -8.94 2.72
N SER A 58 -4.82 -9.78 2.05
CA SER A 58 -4.41 -11.12 2.46
C SER A 58 -3.03 -11.09 3.13
N ARG A 59 -2.64 -12.20 3.78
CA ARG A 59 -1.26 -12.33 4.30
C ARG A 59 -0.23 -12.25 3.18
N GLN A 60 -0.53 -12.92 2.08
CA GLN A 60 0.36 -12.92 0.92
C GLN A 60 0.56 -11.49 0.40
N LEU A 61 -0.51 -10.71 0.23
CA LEU A 61 -0.42 -9.34 -0.28
C LEU A 61 0.43 -8.47 0.65
N LEU A 62 0.24 -8.58 1.97
CA LEU A 62 1.03 -7.84 2.95
C LEU A 62 2.50 -8.25 2.94
N GLN A 63 2.79 -9.54 2.79
CA GLN A 63 4.16 -10.02 2.70
C GLN A 63 4.84 -9.52 1.42
N GLU A 64 4.15 -9.53 0.28
CA GLU A 64 4.67 -9.00 -0.98
C GLU A 64 4.92 -7.49 -0.91
N LEU A 65 3.98 -6.72 -0.34
CA LEU A 65 4.17 -5.28 -0.11
C LEU A 65 5.34 -5.01 0.85
N ARG A 66 5.45 -5.77 1.96
CA ARG A 66 6.56 -5.65 2.91
C ARG A 66 7.90 -5.91 2.24
N ASN A 67 7.99 -6.97 1.42
CA ASN A 67 9.20 -7.30 0.68
C ASN A 67 9.56 -6.17 -0.29
N ALA A 68 8.59 -5.68 -1.08
CA ALA A 68 8.84 -4.58 -2.00
C ALA A 68 9.33 -3.30 -1.28
N VAL A 69 8.75 -2.96 -0.13
CA VAL A 69 9.19 -1.82 0.69
C VAL A 69 10.60 -2.05 1.25
N HIS A 70 10.89 -3.25 1.74
CA HIS A 70 12.22 -3.58 2.26
C HIS A 70 13.28 -3.56 1.15
N ASP A 71 12.95 -4.05 -0.05
CA ASP A 71 13.83 -4.01 -1.21
C ASP A 71 14.16 -2.56 -1.57
N ILE A 72 13.15 -1.68 -1.60
CA ILE A 72 13.33 -0.24 -1.83
C ILE A 72 14.20 0.40 -0.74
N ASP A 73 13.96 0.09 0.52
CA ASP A 73 14.76 0.62 1.64
C ASP A 73 16.22 0.16 1.54
N SER A 74 16.45 -1.10 1.15
CA SER A 74 17.79 -1.66 0.93
C SER A 74 18.57 -0.98 -0.20
N GLU A 75 17.89 -0.37 -1.19
CA GLU A 75 18.53 0.45 -2.22
C GLU A 75 19.22 1.66 -1.59
N TYR A 76 18.62 2.24 -0.54
CA TYR A 76 19.16 3.39 0.17
C TYR A 76 20.21 3.03 1.22
N GLU A 77 20.10 1.86 1.87
CA GLU A 77 21.16 1.37 2.77
C GLU A 77 22.48 1.15 2.04
N ARG A 78 22.45 0.63 0.81
CA ARG A 78 23.65 0.42 -0.03
C ARG A 78 24.31 1.74 -0.44
N VAL A 79 23.52 2.79 -0.59
CA VAL A 79 23.98 4.12 -0.99
C VAL A 79 24.40 4.96 0.22
N ASN A 80 23.87 4.69 1.42
CA ASN A 80 24.17 5.46 2.63
C ASN A 80 24.15 4.61 3.92
N PRO A 81 25.21 3.84 4.22
CA PRO A 81 25.26 2.95 5.39
C PRO A 81 25.17 3.67 6.75
N ALA A 82 25.34 5.00 6.80
CA ALA A 82 25.20 5.82 8.01
C ALA A 82 23.74 6.17 8.37
N ALA A 83 22.76 5.86 7.51
CA ALA A 83 21.35 6.22 7.72
C ALA A 83 20.63 5.43 8.84
N LYS A 84 21.30 4.46 9.50
CA LYS A 84 20.73 3.59 10.53
C LYS A 84 20.42 4.26 11.87
N THR A 85 20.78 5.52 12.09
CA THR A 85 20.69 6.18 13.40
C THR A 85 19.39 6.96 13.63
N GLY A 86 18.22 6.47 13.17
CA GLY A 86 16.89 6.83 13.72
C GLY A 86 16.44 8.31 13.70
N LEU A 87 17.29 9.23 13.26
CA LEU A 87 17.07 10.67 13.13
C LEU A 87 17.55 11.00 11.71
N GLY A 88 16.62 10.94 10.76
CA GLY A 88 16.85 10.98 9.32
C GLY A 88 17.44 12.27 8.77
N ALA A 89 18.67 12.60 9.15
CA ALA A 89 19.52 13.58 8.51
C ALA A 89 20.73 12.88 7.87
N SER A 90 20.47 12.03 6.87
CA SER A 90 21.51 11.50 6.01
C SER A 90 21.71 12.47 4.84
N VAL A 91 22.85 13.18 4.86
CA VAL A 91 23.38 13.90 3.70
C VAL A 91 23.65 12.86 2.61
N GLU A 92 22.95 12.94 1.49
CA GLU A 92 23.39 12.22 0.30
C GLU A 92 24.63 12.95 -0.23
N VAL A 93 25.72 12.23 -0.42
CA VAL A 93 26.88 12.77 -1.13
C VAL A 93 26.42 13.07 -2.57
N PRO A 94 26.57 14.30 -3.07
CA PRO A 94 26.20 14.63 -4.44
C PRO A 94 26.95 13.68 -5.38
N GLN A 95 26.22 12.88 -6.16
CA GLN A 95 26.86 12.16 -7.25
C GLN A 95 27.40 13.20 -8.23
N GLN A 96 28.69 13.14 -8.52
CA GLN A 96 29.32 13.98 -9.54
C GLN A 96 28.52 13.84 -10.84
N GLN A 97 27.90 14.95 -11.27
CA GLN A 97 27.30 15.03 -12.59
C GLN A 97 28.40 14.81 -13.62
N ARG A 98 28.41 13.62 -14.25
CA ARG A 98 29.11 13.43 -15.51
C ARG A 98 28.29 14.14 -16.58
N PHE A 99 28.60 15.42 -16.79
CA PHE A 99 28.13 16.14 -17.97
C PHE A 99 28.72 15.46 -19.21
N GLY A 100 27.85 14.99 -20.10
CA GLY A 100 28.25 14.37 -21.36
C GLY A 100 28.12 12.85 -21.35
N GLY A 101 26.92 12.35 -21.59
CA GLY A 101 26.65 10.94 -21.85
C GLY A 101 25.16 10.73 -22.00
N ALA A 102 24.73 10.12 -23.10
CA ALA A 102 23.33 9.81 -23.36
C ALA A 102 22.69 9.16 -22.13
N ALA A 103 21.47 9.60 -21.79
CA ALA A 103 20.67 9.12 -20.66
C ALA A 103 20.39 7.61 -20.81
N GLY A 104 21.34 6.79 -20.39
CA GLY A 104 21.14 5.37 -20.17
C GLY A 104 20.27 5.22 -18.92
N VAL A 105 19.21 4.43 -19.05
CA VAL A 105 18.45 3.93 -17.91
C VAL A 105 19.36 3.05 -17.06
N ASP A 106 19.98 3.63 -16.02
CA ASP A 106 20.74 2.85 -15.07
C ASP A 106 19.75 1.95 -14.31
N ALA A 107 19.73 0.65 -14.61
CA ALA A 107 18.85 -0.33 -13.97
C ALA A 107 19.07 -0.43 -12.44
N LYS A 108 20.12 0.22 -11.92
CA LYS A 108 20.47 0.33 -10.50
C LYS A 108 20.15 1.69 -9.88
N ALA A 109 19.54 2.61 -10.60
CA ALA A 109 19.22 3.93 -10.07
C ALA A 109 18.14 3.83 -8.97
N PRO A 110 18.26 4.59 -7.86
CA PRO A 110 17.42 4.40 -6.69
C PRO A 110 15.96 4.82 -6.93
N THR A 111 15.05 4.17 -6.23
CA THR A 111 13.61 4.51 -6.24
C THR A 111 13.36 5.88 -5.61
N ARG A 112 13.03 6.89 -6.40
CA ARG A 112 12.80 8.27 -5.94
C ARG A 112 11.42 8.50 -5.36
N ALA A 113 10.42 7.81 -5.90
CA ALA A 113 9.04 7.86 -5.44
C ALA A 113 8.40 6.49 -5.62
N VAL A 114 7.41 6.20 -4.77
CA VAL A 114 6.62 4.98 -4.83
C VAL A 114 5.17 5.36 -5.04
N ILE A 115 4.53 4.77 -6.05
CA ILE A 115 3.10 4.85 -6.30
C ILE A 115 2.51 3.51 -5.92
N LEU A 116 1.47 3.52 -5.10
CA LEU A 116 0.66 2.35 -4.81
C LEU A 116 -0.63 2.46 -5.64
N ALA A 117 -0.84 1.51 -6.54
CA ALA A 117 -1.92 1.51 -7.52
C ALA A 117 -2.75 0.22 -7.45
N SER A 118 -3.77 0.11 -8.30
CA SER A 118 -4.63 -1.07 -8.43
C SER A 118 -4.74 -1.48 -9.89
N GLU A 119 -4.68 -2.78 -10.15
CA GLU A 119 -5.00 -3.40 -11.44
C GLU A 119 -6.49 -3.83 -11.52
N VAL A 120 -7.29 -3.47 -10.51
CA VAL A 120 -8.71 -3.83 -10.42
C VAL A 120 -9.52 -2.57 -10.68
N ASP A 121 -10.15 -2.50 -11.86
CA ASP A 121 -10.88 -1.31 -12.33
C ASP A 121 -11.96 -0.84 -11.34
N SER A 122 -12.66 -1.77 -10.70
CA SER A 122 -13.78 -1.45 -9.80
C SER A 122 -13.37 -0.88 -8.44
N CYS A 123 -12.12 -1.04 -8.01
CA CYS A 123 -11.69 -0.56 -6.70
C CYS A 123 -10.17 -0.54 -6.50
N PHE A 124 -9.70 0.32 -5.61
CA PHE A 124 -8.33 0.27 -5.11
C PHE A 124 -8.10 -0.96 -4.20
N CYS A 125 -8.89 -1.08 -3.13
CA CYS A 125 -8.79 -2.16 -2.14
C CYS A 125 -10.10 -2.29 -1.36
N ALA A 126 -10.65 -3.51 -1.26
CA ALA A 126 -11.85 -3.81 -0.49
C ALA A 126 -11.64 -3.88 1.04
N GLY A 127 -10.40 -3.68 1.53
CA GLY A 127 -10.00 -3.81 2.93
C GLY A 127 -9.50 -5.22 3.29
N ALA A 128 -9.47 -5.62 4.57
CA ALA A 128 -9.12 -6.98 5.02
C ALA A 128 -9.87 -8.09 4.31
N ASP A 129 -9.13 -9.15 4.02
CA ASP A 129 -9.70 -10.47 3.89
C ASP A 129 -10.03 -11.04 5.29
N LEU A 130 -11.29 -10.90 5.72
CA LEU A 130 -11.75 -11.39 7.02
C LEU A 130 -11.65 -12.91 7.17
N LYS A 131 -11.61 -13.69 6.07
CA LYS A 131 -11.44 -15.15 6.14
C LYS A 131 -10.01 -15.48 6.51
N GLU A 132 -9.03 -14.84 5.88
CA GLU A 132 -7.62 -15.02 6.22
C GLU A 132 -7.26 -14.45 7.60
N ARG A 133 -7.94 -13.37 8.01
CA ARG A 133 -7.76 -12.73 9.31
C ARG A 133 -8.00 -13.67 10.48
N LYS A 134 -8.99 -14.57 10.39
CA LYS A 134 -9.30 -15.53 11.47
C LYS A 134 -8.13 -16.45 11.84
N GLY A 135 -7.22 -16.71 10.91
CA GLY A 135 -6.06 -17.56 11.17
C GLY A 135 -4.76 -16.80 11.47
N MET A 136 -4.77 -15.46 11.45
CA MET A 136 -3.56 -14.66 11.66
C MET A 136 -3.16 -14.71 13.13
N SER A 137 -1.88 -14.93 13.43
CA SER A 137 -1.37 -14.76 14.78
C SER A 137 -1.39 -13.29 15.20
N GLU A 138 -1.22 -12.99 16.50
CA GLU A 138 -1.15 -11.60 16.96
C GLU A 138 0.04 -10.83 16.36
N SER A 139 1.19 -11.48 16.17
CA SER A 139 2.36 -10.89 15.49
C SER A 139 2.12 -10.70 13.99
N ASP A 140 1.38 -11.62 13.34
CA ASP A 140 0.88 -11.40 12.00
C ASP A 140 -0.05 -10.19 11.99
N ALA A 141 -0.99 -10.08 12.93
CA ALA A 141 -2.01 -9.04 13.07
C ALA A 141 -1.45 -7.63 13.35
N ILE A 142 -0.42 -7.52 14.18
CA ILE A 142 0.33 -6.28 14.39
C ILE A 142 1.01 -5.83 13.08
N SER A 143 1.36 -6.80 12.23
CA SER A 143 1.96 -6.58 10.91
C SER A 143 0.96 -6.68 9.75
N SER A 144 -0.33 -6.98 10.03
CA SER A 144 -1.39 -7.27 9.07
C SER A 144 -2.63 -6.42 9.38
N LEU A 145 -2.51 -5.24 8.82
CA LEU A 145 -3.30 -4.04 8.99
C LEU A 145 -4.50 -4.06 8.03
N ALA A 146 -5.78 -4.23 8.50
CA ALA A 146 -6.92 -4.14 7.57
C ALA A 146 -8.40 -3.95 8.13
N LEU A 147 -9.20 -2.93 7.66
CA LEU A 147 -10.51 -2.90 6.90
C LEU A 147 -11.44 -1.69 7.27
N GLY A 148 -11.28 -0.42 6.92
CA GLY A 148 -10.65 0.14 5.79
C GLY A 148 -9.17 0.05 5.83
N GLY A 149 -8.61 -1.13 5.64
CA GLY A 149 -7.23 -1.36 5.32
C GLY A 149 -6.89 -0.67 4.02
N GLY A 150 -7.82 -0.57 3.05
CA GLY A 150 -7.60 0.20 1.83
C GLY A 150 -7.40 1.69 2.09
N LEU A 151 -8.28 2.31 2.89
CA LEU A 151 -8.11 3.72 3.28
C LEU A 151 -6.92 3.88 4.22
N GLU A 152 -6.73 3.01 5.20
CA GLU A 152 -5.61 3.01 6.15
C GLU A 152 -4.25 2.79 5.44
N LEU A 153 -4.22 2.00 4.37
CA LEU A 153 -3.07 1.86 3.48
C LEU A 153 -2.83 3.15 2.68
N GLY A 154 -3.89 3.78 2.16
CA GLY A 154 -3.80 5.12 1.57
C GLY A 154 -3.36 6.19 2.58
N LEU A 155 -3.73 6.08 3.86
CA LEU A 155 -3.30 7.00 4.91
C LEU A 155 -1.81 6.82 5.27
N CYS A 156 -1.18 5.69 4.91
CA CYS A 156 0.26 5.50 5.06
C CYS A 156 1.08 6.27 4.01
N THR A 157 0.47 6.72 2.91
CA THR A 157 1.16 7.47 1.85
C THR A 157 1.26 8.96 2.21
N HIS A 158 2.18 9.66 1.53
CA HIS A 158 2.29 11.13 1.67
C HIS A 158 1.10 11.84 1.01
N PHE A 159 0.72 11.40 -0.19
CA PHE A 159 -0.33 11.99 -1.00
C PHE A 159 -1.33 10.93 -1.48
N ARG A 160 -2.59 11.34 -1.66
CA ARG A 160 -3.69 10.52 -2.19
C ARG A 160 -4.36 11.25 -3.35
N VAL A 161 -4.49 10.56 -4.48
CA VAL A 161 -5.18 11.03 -5.69
C VAL A 161 -6.44 10.19 -5.85
N LEU A 162 -7.61 10.83 -5.94
CA LEU A 162 -8.90 10.14 -6.08
C LEU A 162 -9.63 10.61 -7.33
N ALA A 163 -10.31 9.70 -8.02
CA ALA A 163 -11.31 10.05 -9.03
C ALA A 163 -12.60 10.55 -8.37
N SER A 164 -13.36 11.42 -9.03
CA SER A 164 -14.69 11.90 -8.58
C SER A 164 -15.69 10.78 -8.31
N THR A 165 -15.52 9.63 -8.98
CA THR A 165 -16.33 8.42 -8.82
C THR A 165 -15.99 7.61 -7.56
N ALA A 166 -14.86 7.91 -6.90
CA ALA A 166 -14.39 7.16 -5.75
C ALA A 166 -15.16 7.49 -4.46
N GLN A 167 -15.17 6.52 -3.53
CA GLN A 167 -15.66 6.69 -2.17
C GLN A 167 -14.70 6.04 -1.18
N VAL A 168 -14.56 6.64 0.00
CA VAL A 168 -13.70 6.15 1.08
C VAL A 168 -14.48 6.04 2.39
N ALA A 169 -14.07 5.13 3.28
CA ALA A 169 -14.72 4.90 4.57
C ALA A 169 -13.81 4.14 5.55
N LEU A 170 -14.11 4.25 6.85
CA LEU A 170 -13.66 3.35 7.92
C LEU A 170 -14.89 2.67 8.56
N PRO A 171 -15.48 1.64 7.94
CA PRO A 171 -16.76 1.05 8.35
C PRO A 171 -16.66 0.05 9.53
N GLU A 172 -15.50 -0.11 10.15
CA GLU A 172 -15.18 -1.15 11.14
C GLU A 172 -16.19 -1.22 12.29
N THR A 173 -16.65 -0.08 12.78
CA THR A 173 -17.61 0.01 13.89
C THR A 173 -18.95 -0.64 13.55
N ARG A 174 -19.34 -0.67 12.27
CA ARG A 174 -20.52 -1.39 11.80
C ARG A 174 -20.33 -2.91 11.74
N LEU A 175 -19.08 -3.38 11.78
CA LEU A 175 -18.70 -4.79 11.77
C LEU A 175 -18.33 -5.30 13.17
N GLY A 176 -18.56 -4.50 14.22
CA GLY A 176 -18.22 -4.84 15.60
C GLY A 176 -16.70 -4.81 15.89
N ILE A 177 -15.93 -4.10 15.07
CA ILE A 177 -14.48 -3.94 15.22
C ILE A 177 -14.10 -2.45 15.15
N ILE A 178 -12.81 -2.13 15.30
CA ILE A 178 -12.27 -0.77 15.13
C ILE A 178 -11.23 -0.72 14.01
N PRO A 179 -10.95 0.47 13.43
CA PRO A 179 -9.84 0.64 12.50
C PRO A 179 -8.52 0.31 13.19
N GLY A 180 -7.88 -0.75 12.71
CA GLY A 180 -6.71 -1.38 13.33
C GLY A 180 -5.42 -1.19 12.53
N ALA A 181 -5.49 -0.67 11.31
CA ALA A 181 -4.33 -0.40 10.46
C ALA A 181 -3.72 1.00 10.66
N GLY A 182 -4.07 1.66 11.77
CA GLY A 182 -3.66 3.00 12.11
C GLY A 182 -4.59 4.09 11.58
N GLY A 183 -5.80 3.76 11.12
CA GLY A 183 -6.86 4.73 10.78
C GLY A 183 -7.27 5.57 11.97
N THR A 184 -7.36 4.97 13.16
CA THR A 184 -7.57 5.66 14.44
C THR A 184 -6.44 6.61 14.84
N TYR A 185 -5.26 6.48 14.24
CA TYR A 185 -4.10 7.34 14.49
C TYR A 185 -3.90 8.38 13.38
N ARG A 186 -3.85 7.94 12.12
CA ARG A 186 -3.52 8.77 10.97
C ARG A 186 -4.67 9.66 10.54
N LEU A 187 -5.92 9.17 10.58
CA LEU A 187 -7.07 9.97 10.15
C LEU A 187 -7.30 11.18 11.06
N PRO A 188 -7.34 11.06 12.41
CA PRO A 188 -7.46 12.24 13.28
C PRO A 188 -6.30 13.21 13.12
N ALA A 189 -5.09 12.71 12.88
CA ALA A 189 -3.93 13.55 12.63
C ALA A 189 -4.04 14.30 11.29
N LEU A 190 -4.78 13.77 10.31
CA LEU A 190 -4.94 14.35 8.97
C LEU A 190 -6.07 15.37 8.93
N ILE A 191 -7.25 15.02 9.46
CA ILE A 191 -8.48 15.81 9.30
C ILE A 191 -9.03 16.38 10.61
N GLY A 192 -8.31 16.20 11.72
CA GLY A 192 -8.76 16.59 13.04
C GLY A 192 -9.67 15.55 13.70
N VAL A 193 -9.68 15.57 15.04
CA VAL A 193 -10.35 14.55 15.86
C VAL A 193 -11.86 14.50 15.62
N SER A 194 -12.54 15.65 15.56
CA SER A 194 -14.01 15.69 15.43
C SER A 194 -14.49 15.09 14.11
N ARG A 195 -13.86 15.46 12.99
CA ARG A 195 -14.18 14.91 11.66
C ARG A 195 -13.84 13.42 11.58
N ALA A 196 -12.67 13.03 12.08
CA ALA A 196 -12.29 11.61 12.12
C ALA A 196 -13.25 10.77 12.98
N ARG A 197 -13.72 11.32 14.11
CA ARG A 197 -14.68 10.65 14.99
C ARG A 197 -16.03 10.43 14.30
N ASP A 198 -16.55 11.42 13.57
CA ASP A 198 -17.75 11.25 12.74
C ASP A 198 -17.57 10.08 11.76
N LEU A 199 -16.50 10.10 10.98
CA LEU A 199 -16.22 9.06 9.99
C LEU A 199 -16.05 7.66 10.61
N ILE A 200 -15.32 7.55 11.73
CA ILE A 200 -15.04 6.27 12.39
C ILE A 200 -16.26 5.73 13.13
N LEU A 201 -16.94 6.57 13.93
CA LEU A 201 -18.07 6.12 14.75
C LEU A 201 -19.30 5.80 13.90
N THR A 202 -19.55 6.61 12.87
CA THR A 202 -20.65 6.32 11.94
C THR A 202 -20.27 5.23 10.96
N GLY A 203 -18.98 5.13 10.59
CA GLY A 203 -18.49 4.28 9.51
C GLY A 203 -18.95 4.72 8.12
N ARG A 204 -19.54 5.91 7.97
CA ARG A 204 -20.18 6.37 6.72
C ARG A 204 -19.20 6.44 5.55
N ARG A 205 -19.75 6.32 4.34
CA ARG A 205 -19.00 6.55 3.11
C ARG A 205 -18.87 8.05 2.86
N VAL A 206 -17.73 8.45 2.33
CA VAL A 206 -17.34 9.82 1.99
C VAL A 206 -17.04 9.85 0.51
N SER A 207 -17.66 10.75 -0.24
CA SER A 207 -17.39 10.93 -1.67
C SER A 207 -15.99 11.51 -1.88
N ALA A 208 -15.42 11.34 -3.08
CA ALA A 208 -14.10 11.92 -3.38
C ALA A 208 -14.05 13.46 -3.21
N ALA A 209 -15.12 14.15 -3.57
CA ALA A 209 -15.24 15.61 -3.37
C ALA A 209 -15.20 16.00 -1.89
N GLU A 210 -15.96 15.28 -1.06
CA GLU A 210 -15.92 15.49 0.40
C GLU A 210 -14.56 15.09 0.98
N ALA A 211 -13.98 13.98 0.52
CA ALA A 211 -12.66 13.51 0.94
C ALA A 211 -11.58 14.55 0.64
N TYR A 212 -11.65 15.20 -0.52
CA TYR A 212 -10.77 16.32 -0.88
C TYR A 212 -10.99 17.52 0.05
N PHE A 213 -12.23 17.93 0.27
CA PHE A 213 -12.56 19.04 1.17
C PHE A 213 -12.12 18.81 2.62
N LEU A 214 -12.23 17.57 3.10
CA LEU A 214 -11.82 17.20 4.45
C LEU A 214 -10.28 17.12 4.61
N GLY A 215 -9.53 17.00 3.51
CA GLY A 215 -8.08 16.78 3.50
C GLY A 215 -7.66 15.31 3.52
N ILE A 216 -8.59 14.38 3.25
CA ILE A 216 -8.30 12.95 3.07
C ILE A 216 -7.65 12.71 1.70
N ALA A 217 -8.10 13.43 0.66
CA ALA A 217 -7.50 13.42 -0.67
C ALA A 217 -6.71 14.71 -0.93
N ASP A 218 -5.57 14.60 -1.60
CA ASP A 218 -4.68 15.72 -1.93
C ASP A 218 -4.89 16.22 -3.36
N ARG A 219 -5.42 15.35 -4.23
CA ARG A 219 -5.82 15.64 -5.61
C ARG A 219 -7.14 14.94 -5.92
N LEU A 220 -8.01 15.65 -6.64
CA LEU A 220 -9.27 15.15 -7.15
C LEU A 220 -9.22 15.19 -8.67
N VAL A 221 -9.40 14.04 -9.31
CA VAL A 221 -9.50 13.89 -10.76
C VAL A 221 -10.98 13.80 -11.10
N GLU A 222 -11.49 14.76 -11.86
CA GLU A 222 -12.89 14.77 -12.28
C GLU A 222 -13.10 13.82 -13.47
N VAL A 223 -13.92 12.80 -13.27
CA VAL A 223 -14.32 11.83 -14.27
C VAL A 223 -15.83 11.89 -14.42
N VAL A 224 -16.30 12.33 -15.58
CA VAL A 224 -17.73 12.46 -15.91
C VAL A 224 -18.10 11.35 -16.89
N PRO A 225 -19.22 10.62 -16.69
CA PRO A 225 -19.68 9.61 -17.64
C PRO A 225 -19.94 10.21 -19.02
N GLU A 226 -19.47 9.52 -20.07
CA GLU A 226 -19.79 9.87 -21.45
C GLU A 226 -21.13 9.25 -21.88
N ASP A 227 -21.78 9.83 -22.89
CA ASP A 227 -23.07 9.35 -23.38
C ASP A 227 -22.97 7.90 -23.88
N GLY A 228 -23.70 6.99 -23.23
CA GLY A 228 -23.69 5.56 -23.55
C GLY A 228 -22.49 4.78 -23.00
N GLU A 229 -21.62 5.39 -22.20
CA GLU A 229 -20.48 4.72 -21.57
C GLU A 229 -20.95 3.70 -20.51
N ALA A 230 -20.42 2.47 -20.61
CA ALA A 230 -20.71 1.46 -19.61
C ALA A 230 -19.97 1.76 -18.29
N GLN A 231 -20.58 1.41 -17.15
CA GLN A 231 -19.98 1.62 -15.83
C GLN A 231 -18.56 1.04 -15.71
N GLU A 232 -18.31 -0.13 -16.29
CA GLU A 232 -17.00 -0.77 -16.29
C GLU A 232 -15.93 0.07 -17.03
N GLN A 233 -16.30 0.62 -18.19
CA GLN A 233 -15.42 1.49 -18.98
C GLN A 233 -15.11 2.78 -18.21
N LEU A 234 -16.13 3.38 -17.58
CA LEU A 234 -15.97 4.56 -16.73
C LEU A 234 -15.01 4.30 -15.57
N MET A 235 -15.14 3.16 -14.87
CA MET A 235 -14.28 2.82 -13.73
C MET A 235 -12.83 2.58 -14.17
N LYS A 236 -12.62 1.89 -15.30
CA LYS A 236 -11.30 1.69 -15.88
C LYS A 236 -10.65 3.03 -16.25
N ARG A 237 -11.36 3.89 -16.98
CA ARG A 237 -10.90 5.23 -17.34
C ARG A 237 -10.55 6.07 -16.11
N ALA A 238 -11.38 6.01 -15.08
CA ALA A 238 -11.11 6.68 -13.80
C ALA A 238 -9.80 6.18 -13.16
N GLY A 239 -9.55 4.88 -13.17
CA GLY A 239 -8.29 4.30 -12.68
C GLY A 239 -7.08 4.79 -13.48
N ASP A 240 -7.18 4.78 -14.81
CA ASP A 240 -6.11 5.25 -15.71
C ASP A 240 -5.79 6.74 -15.51
N GLU A 241 -6.82 7.58 -15.37
CA GLU A 241 -6.65 9.02 -15.13
C GLU A 241 -6.04 9.33 -13.75
N VAL A 242 -6.45 8.59 -12.71
CA VAL A 242 -5.85 8.69 -11.37
C VAL A 242 -4.39 8.28 -11.39
N LEU A 243 -4.06 7.17 -12.06
CA LEU A 243 -2.67 6.72 -12.19
C LEU A 243 -1.83 7.74 -12.95
N ARG A 244 -2.37 8.31 -14.02
CA ARG A 244 -1.69 9.37 -14.80
C ARG A 244 -1.39 10.59 -13.94
N GLU A 245 -2.37 11.07 -13.16
CA GLU A 245 -2.17 12.21 -12.25
C GLU A 245 -1.19 11.89 -11.12
N ALA A 246 -1.21 10.65 -10.58
CA ALA A 246 -0.25 10.20 -9.58
C ALA A 246 1.19 10.15 -10.14
N ILE A 247 1.37 9.67 -11.38
CA ILE A 247 2.66 9.67 -12.09
C ILE A 247 3.14 11.09 -12.32
N LYS A 248 2.27 12.00 -12.76
CA LYS A 248 2.59 13.41 -12.94
C LYS A 248 3.05 14.06 -11.64
N LEU A 249 2.29 13.89 -10.56
CA LEU A 249 2.65 14.39 -9.23
C LEU A 249 4.00 13.83 -8.75
N ALA A 250 4.22 12.52 -8.92
CA ALA A 250 5.51 11.90 -8.59
C ALA A 250 6.66 12.50 -9.42
N GLY A 251 6.44 12.72 -10.72
CA GLY A 251 7.39 13.38 -11.61
C GLY A 251 7.75 14.79 -11.14
N GLU A 252 6.76 15.61 -10.78
CA GLU A 252 6.97 16.96 -10.21
C GLU A 252 7.81 16.92 -8.93
N ILE A 253 7.53 15.98 -8.03
CA ILE A 253 8.33 15.78 -6.81
C ILE A 253 9.76 15.35 -7.15
N CYS A 254 9.92 14.41 -8.09
CA CYS A 254 11.22 13.90 -8.51
C CYS A 254 12.07 14.90 -9.31
N ALA A 255 11.48 15.98 -9.83
CA ALA A 255 12.22 17.10 -10.40
C ALA A 255 13.02 17.86 -9.32
N GLY A 256 12.57 17.82 -8.07
CA GLY A 256 13.33 18.37 -6.94
C GLY A 256 14.60 17.57 -6.61
N ALA A 257 15.58 18.24 -6.02
CA ALA A 257 16.80 17.60 -5.54
C ALA A 257 16.47 16.58 -4.42
N PRO A 258 16.93 15.32 -4.49
CA PRO A 258 16.46 14.26 -3.59
C PRO A 258 16.68 14.57 -2.10
N THR A 259 17.83 15.10 -1.72
CA THR A 259 18.11 15.51 -0.33
C THR A 259 17.15 16.62 0.12
N ALA A 260 16.90 17.62 -0.71
CA ALA A 260 16.01 18.74 -0.37
C ALA A 260 14.57 18.27 -0.20
N VAL A 261 14.07 17.41 -1.11
CA VAL A 261 12.73 16.82 -1.01
C VAL A 261 12.60 16.00 0.28
N ARG A 262 13.60 15.16 0.60
CA ARG A 262 13.60 14.36 1.83
C ARG A 262 13.61 15.26 3.08
N SER A 263 14.47 16.27 3.13
CA SER A 263 14.51 17.23 4.23
C SER A 263 13.18 17.97 4.41
N ALA A 264 12.52 18.37 3.31
CA ALA A 264 11.21 19.00 3.36
C ALA A 264 10.13 18.06 3.93
N LEU A 265 10.14 16.77 3.54
CA LEU A 265 9.23 15.76 4.10
C LEU A 265 9.46 15.57 5.62
N PHE A 266 10.71 15.60 6.08
CA PHE A 266 11.02 15.51 7.51
C PHE A 266 10.61 16.76 8.28
N ALA A 267 10.84 17.95 7.74
CA ALA A 267 10.48 19.21 8.40
C ALA A 267 8.97 19.27 8.72
N GLY A 268 8.11 18.78 7.82
CA GLY A 268 6.67 18.69 8.04
C GLY A 268 6.28 17.80 9.23
N ARG A 269 7.10 16.80 9.58
CA ARG A 269 6.88 15.94 10.76
C ARG A 269 7.22 16.65 12.07
N TYR A 270 8.27 17.47 12.10
CA TYR A 270 8.72 18.19 13.30
C TYR A 270 7.72 19.24 13.79
N VAL A 271 7.03 19.94 12.88
CA VAL A 271 6.00 20.94 13.24
C VAL A 271 4.85 20.28 14.02
N LYS A 272 4.51 19.04 13.67
CA LYS A 272 3.40 18.29 14.29
C LYS A 272 3.73 17.80 15.71
N ILE A 273 5.00 17.49 15.98
CA ILE A 273 5.45 17.03 17.30
C ILE A 273 5.39 18.18 18.32
N LYS A 274 5.83 19.40 17.94
CA LYS A 274 5.77 20.58 18.83
C LYS A 274 4.34 21.04 19.13
N GLN A 275 3.42 21.00 18.16
CA GLN A 275 2.04 21.40 18.41
C GLN A 275 1.28 20.44 19.34
N ASN A 276 1.67 19.17 19.41
CA ASN A 276 1.08 18.22 20.37
C ASN A 276 1.66 18.37 21.79
N SER A 277 2.87 18.90 21.96
CA SER A 277 3.43 19.17 23.30
C SER A 277 2.91 20.47 23.93
N GLU A 278 2.35 21.39 23.14
CA GLU A 278 1.92 22.71 23.60
C GLU A 278 0.39 22.86 23.76
N ARG A 279 -0.42 21.84 23.42
CA ARG A 279 -1.90 21.90 23.44
C ARG A 279 -2.57 21.15 24.59
N SER A 280 -1.99 21.22 25.79
CA SER A 280 -2.58 20.67 27.02
C SER A 280 -3.08 21.77 27.94
N THR A 281 -3.96 22.68 27.48
CA THR A 281 -4.66 23.63 28.38
C THR A 281 -5.98 24.13 27.77
N LEU A 282 -7.11 23.68 28.34
CA LEU A 282 -8.42 24.38 28.57
C LEU A 282 -9.22 24.86 27.32
N ILE A 283 -10.56 24.84 27.22
CA ILE A 283 -11.75 24.52 28.05
C ILE A 283 -12.92 24.29 27.06
N LEU A 284 -13.75 23.28 27.35
CA LEU A 284 -15.07 22.91 26.76
C LEU A 284 -15.17 22.64 25.26
#